data_AF-A0A2I4ALJ9-F1
#
_entry.id   AF-A0A2I4ALJ9-F1
#
_cell.length_a   1.000
_cell.length_b   1.000
_cell.length_c   1.000
_cell.angle_alpha   90.00
_cell.angle_beta   90.00
_cell.angle_gamma   90.00
#
_symmetry.space_group_name_H-M   'P 1'
#
loop_
_entity.id
_entity.type
_entity.pdbx_description
1 polymer ?
#
loop_
_entity_poly.entity_id
_entity_poly.type
_entity_poly.pdbx_seq_one_letter_code
_entity_poly.pdbx_strand_id
1 'polypeptide(L)'
;MKRGPAITYPKDAATMLMMMDVMEGDCVLESGSGSGGMSLFLSRAVGAKGSVLSVEVREDHYTIAVKNYRTWRTSWASRRGQEWPDNVQFENTDLCTASSILTGQGFHSVALNLNSPHLVLPSVLPHLHPGGICVLYIVNITQVVDLLEDIRCSALPCLCERIIEVPVRDWVVTPTQKRNGEYFTIKAPHLDESLRQKDEISDESEDDDVGPSFRSIPYIARPHPEQHSYTAFLVKLRKLES
;
A
#
# COMPACT_ATOMS: atom_id res chain seq x y z
N MET A 1 5.01 -11.55 -10.34
CA MET A 1 4.95 -10.33 -11.17
C MET A 1 6.37 -10.00 -11.62
N LYS A 2 6.64 -9.93 -12.92
CA LYS A 2 7.96 -9.51 -13.42
C LYS A 2 8.08 -8.00 -13.23
N ARG A 3 9.22 -7.52 -12.72
CA ARG A 3 9.45 -6.08 -12.51
C ARG A 3 10.34 -5.53 -13.62
N GLY A 4 10.00 -4.35 -14.13
CA GLY A 4 10.86 -3.53 -14.98
C GLY A 4 11.48 -2.42 -14.14
N PRO A 5 10.73 -1.33 -13.88
CA PRO A 5 11.15 -0.26 -12.98
C PRO A 5 10.99 -0.61 -11.49
N ALA A 6 11.48 0.29 -10.63
CA ALA A 6 11.14 0.29 -9.21
C ALA A 6 9.61 0.34 -9.03
N ILE A 7 9.09 -0.44 -8.08
CA ILE A 7 7.66 -0.59 -7.86
C ILE A 7 7.18 0.28 -6.70
N THR A 8 5.92 0.71 -6.76
CA THR A 8 5.20 1.18 -5.58
C THR A 8 5.01 0.00 -4.62
N TYR A 9 5.54 0.12 -3.41
CA TYR A 9 5.42 -0.93 -2.40
C TYR A 9 3.97 -1.02 -1.89
N PRO A 10 3.49 -2.20 -1.46
CA PRO A 10 2.12 -2.38 -0.99
C PRO A 10 1.70 -1.40 0.13
N LYS A 11 2.62 -1.07 1.06
CA LYS A 11 2.35 -0.10 2.14
C LYS A 11 2.01 1.30 1.59
N ASP A 12 2.69 1.70 0.52
CA ASP A 12 2.52 3.00 -0.11
C ASP A 12 1.29 2.97 -1.01
N ALA A 13 1.11 1.91 -1.80
CA ALA A 13 -0.06 1.74 -2.66
C ALA A 13 -1.38 1.75 -1.86
N ALA A 14 -1.43 1.04 -0.74
CA ALA A 14 -2.60 1.04 0.14
C ALA A 14 -2.87 2.43 0.73
N THR A 15 -1.81 3.15 1.13
CA THR A 15 -1.94 4.50 1.68
C THR A 15 -2.39 5.50 0.62
N MET A 16 -1.86 5.39 -0.60
CA MET A 16 -2.27 6.21 -1.74
C MET A 16 -3.75 5.98 -2.07
N LEU A 17 -4.21 4.72 -2.16
CA LEU A 17 -5.63 4.41 -2.37
C LEU A 17 -6.53 5.08 -1.31
N MET A 18 -6.14 4.99 -0.03
CA MET A 18 -6.88 5.63 1.05
C MET A 18 -6.88 7.15 0.93
N MET A 19 -5.77 7.77 0.53
CA MET A 19 -5.71 9.21 0.31
C MET A 19 -6.58 9.66 -0.86
N MET A 20 -6.61 8.86 -1.93
CA MET A 20 -7.37 9.13 -3.15
C MET A 20 -8.89 8.95 -2.97
N ASP A 21 -9.32 8.27 -1.91
CA ASP A 21 -10.72 7.94 -1.63
C ASP A 21 -11.39 7.16 -2.77
N VAL A 22 -10.66 6.21 -3.37
CA VAL A 22 -11.15 5.40 -4.50
C VAL A 22 -12.21 4.41 -4.04
N MET A 23 -13.35 4.41 -4.72
CA MET A 23 -14.48 3.52 -4.46
C MET A 23 -14.94 2.77 -5.73
N GLU A 24 -15.79 1.76 -5.53
CA GLU A 24 -16.43 1.02 -6.63
C GLU A 24 -17.22 1.97 -7.52
N GLY A 25 -16.98 1.91 -8.84
CA GLY A 25 -17.62 2.79 -9.82
C GLY A 25 -16.77 3.98 -10.26
N ASP A 26 -15.68 4.29 -9.54
CA ASP A 26 -14.85 5.43 -9.89
C ASP A 26 -14.10 5.25 -11.21
N CYS A 27 -13.94 6.35 -11.94
CA CYS A 27 -12.98 6.49 -13.03
C CYS A 27 -11.70 7.12 -12.50
N VAL A 28 -10.57 6.41 -12.61
CA VAL A 28 -9.27 6.84 -12.05
C VAL A 28 -8.22 6.92 -13.15
N LEU A 29 -7.41 7.98 -13.11
CA LEU A 29 -6.22 8.12 -13.97
C LEU A 29 -4.98 7.67 -13.21
N GLU A 30 -4.17 6.82 -13.82
CA GLU A 30 -2.83 6.47 -13.38
C GLU A 30 -1.82 6.91 -14.45
N SER A 31 -0.66 7.42 -14.02
CA SER A 31 0.47 7.63 -14.91
C SER A 31 1.78 7.19 -14.27
N GLY A 32 2.59 6.50 -15.08
CA GLY A 32 3.72 5.72 -14.60
C GLY A 32 3.30 4.28 -14.29
N SER A 33 2.65 3.62 -15.25
CA SER A 33 2.17 2.23 -15.13
C SER A 33 3.27 1.29 -14.63
N GLY A 34 4.50 1.50 -15.10
CA GLY A 34 5.69 0.79 -14.64
C GLY A 34 5.59 -0.72 -14.81
N SER A 35 5.37 -1.46 -13.72
CA SER A 35 5.15 -2.92 -13.77
C SER A 35 3.68 -3.35 -13.60
N GLY A 36 2.74 -2.40 -13.54
CA GLY A 36 1.31 -2.64 -13.30
C GLY A 36 0.97 -2.94 -11.83
N GLY A 37 1.86 -2.59 -10.89
CA GLY A 37 1.66 -2.84 -9.47
C GLY A 37 0.49 -2.02 -8.92
N MET A 38 0.58 -0.69 -9.02
CA MET A 38 -0.49 0.22 -8.61
C MET A 38 -1.75 0.02 -9.46
N SER A 39 -1.62 -0.20 -10.77
CA SER A 39 -2.75 -0.53 -11.65
C SER A 39 -3.63 -1.66 -11.13
N LEU A 40 -3.04 -2.73 -10.56
CA LEU A 40 -3.80 -3.83 -9.97
C LEU A 40 -4.53 -3.45 -8.66
N PHE A 41 -3.92 -2.56 -7.85
CA PHE A 41 -4.56 -2.01 -6.66
C PHE A 41 -5.76 -1.13 -7.03
N LEU A 42 -5.58 -0.24 -8.01
CA LEU A 42 -6.65 0.62 -8.54
C LEU A 42 -7.77 -0.20 -9.18
N SER A 43 -7.42 -1.14 -10.06
CA SER A 43 -8.35 -2.09 -10.69
C SER A 43 -9.25 -2.79 -9.66
N ARG A 44 -8.67 -3.20 -8.53
CA ARG A 44 -9.46 -3.82 -7.46
C ARG A 44 -10.40 -2.82 -6.78
N ALA A 45 -9.94 -1.60 -6.53
CA ALA A 45 -10.68 -0.59 -5.77
C ALA A 45 -11.88 -0.04 -6.56
N VAL A 46 -11.70 0.25 -7.85
CA VAL A 46 -12.78 0.76 -8.72
C VAL A 46 -13.78 -0.34 -9.09
N GLY A 47 -13.35 -1.59 -9.01
CA GLY A 47 -14.16 -2.79 -9.22
C GLY A 47 -14.85 -2.88 -10.58
N ALA A 48 -15.94 -3.63 -10.65
CA ALA A 48 -16.56 -4.01 -11.93
C ALA A 48 -17.30 -2.85 -12.62
N LYS A 49 -17.71 -1.83 -11.87
CA LYS A 49 -18.44 -0.66 -12.39
C LYS A 49 -17.55 0.52 -12.71
N GLY A 50 -16.33 0.53 -12.18
CA GLY A 50 -15.37 1.61 -12.41
C GLY A 50 -14.35 1.28 -13.49
N SER A 51 -13.42 2.22 -13.70
CA SER A 51 -12.37 2.07 -14.71
C SER A 51 -11.08 2.77 -14.30
N VAL A 52 -9.96 2.27 -14.83
CA VAL A 52 -8.63 2.85 -14.67
C VAL A 52 -8.06 3.12 -16.06
N LEU A 53 -7.72 4.37 -16.34
CA LEU A 53 -6.87 4.72 -17.48
C LEU A 53 -5.43 4.80 -17.00
N SER A 54 -4.57 3.90 -17.48
CA SER A 54 -3.17 3.79 -17.07
C SER A 54 -2.25 4.19 -18.21
N VAL A 55 -1.58 5.34 -18.07
CA VAL A 55 -0.71 5.90 -19.12
C VAL A 55 0.75 5.59 -18.80
N GLU A 56 1.52 5.19 -19.81
CA GLU A 56 2.95 4.93 -19.70
C GLU A 56 3.69 5.36 -20.96
N VAL A 57 4.69 6.21 -20.80
CA VAL A 57 5.46 6.74 -21.94
C VAL A 57 6.44 5.70 -22.49
N ARG A 58 6.97 4.83 -21.64
CA ARG A 58 7.97 3.83 -22.03
C ARG A 58 7.32 2.53 -22.49
N GLU A 59 7.52 2.19 -23.77
CA GLU A 59 6.94 1.00 -24.40
C GLU A 59 7.31 -0.32 -23.68
N ASP A 60 8.54 -0.42 -23.17
CA ASP A 60 9.01 -1.61 -22.44
C ASP A 60 8.26 -1.80 -21.12
N HIS A 61 8.05 -0.71 -20.37
CA HIS A 61 7.25 -0.70 -19.13
C HIS A 61 5.78 -0.98 -19.43
N TYR A 62 5.21 -0.33 -20.44
CA TYR A 62 3.84 -0.54 -20.89
C TYR A 62 3.58 -2.03 -21.18
N THR A 63 4.48 -2.66 -21.95
CA THR A 63 4.38 -4.08 -22.30
C THR A 63 4.43 -4.97 -21.06
N ILE A 64 5.28 -4.64 -20.08
CA ILE A 64 5.39 -5.39 -18.82
C ILE A 64 4.09 -5.24 -18.00
N ALA A 65 3.56 -4.03 -17.87
CA ALA A 65 2.33 -3.74 -17.12
C ALA A 65 1.14 -4.51 -17.70
N VAL A 66 0.91 -4.42 -19.02
CA VAL A 66 -0.15 -5.15 -19.74
C VAL A 66 -0.01 -6.66 -19.54
N LYS A 67 1.21 -7.20 -19.67
CA LYS A 67 1.47 -8.63 -19.49
C LYS A 67 1.19 -9.09 -18.05
N ASN A 68 1.64 -8.33 -17.06
CA ASN A 68 1.41 -8.66 -15.65
C ASN A 68 -0.07 -8.60 -15.30
N TYR A 69 -0.79 -7.58 -15.78
CA TYR A 69 -2.24 -7.45 -15.61
C TYR A 69 -2.99 -8.66 -16.19
N ARG A 70 -2.71 -9.02 -17.45
CA ARG A 70 -3.31 -10.21 -18.09
C ARG A 70 -3.00 -11.49 -17.31
N THR A 71 -1.74 -11.68 -16.89
CA THR A 71 -1.32 -12.84 -16.10
C THR A 71 -2.08 -12.92 -14.76
N TRP A 72 -2.30 -11.79 -14.09
CA TRP A 72 -3.09 -11.72 -12.87
C TRP A 72 -4.53 -12.17 -13.12
N ARG A 73 -5.19 -11.63 -14.15
CA ARG A 73 -6.57 -11.97 -14.51
C ARG A 73 -6.74 -13.46 -14.79
N THR A 74 -5.86 -14.05 -15.62
CA THR A 74 -5.88 -15.49 -15.92
C THR A 74 -5.70 -16.35 -14.67
N SER A 75 -4.75 -15.98 -13.80
CA SER A 75 -4.50 -16.70 -12.54
C SER A 75 -5.68 -16.58 -11.56
N TRP A 76 -6.31 -15.40 -11.49
CA TRP A 76 -7.49 -15.16 -10.67
C TRP A 76 -8.67 -16.03 -11.10
N ALA A 77 -9.02 -16.00 -12.39
CA ALA A 77 -10.09 -16.80 -12.96
C ALA A 77 -9.90 -18.29 -12.66
N SER A 78 -8.67 -18.79 -12.84
CA SER A 78 -8.34 -20.20 -12.60
C SER A 78 -8.51 -20.62 -11.13
N ARG A 79 -8.28 -19.71 -10.17
CA ARG A 79 -8.35 -20.01 -8.73
C ARG A 79 -9.73 -19.79 -8.12
N ARG A 80 -10.55 -18.92 -8.71
CA ARG A 80 -11.82 -18.46 -8.13
C ARG A 80 -13.04 -18.90 -8.93
N GLY A 81 -12.88 -19.33 -10.19
CA GLY A 81 -14.00 -19.65 -11.07
C GLY A 81 -14.80 -18.43 -11.53
N GLN A 82 -14.25 -17.22 -11.33
CA GLN A 82 -14.85 -15.94 -11.70
C GLN A 82 -13.78 -15.04 -12.31
N GLU A 83 -14.13 -14.34 -13.38
CA GLU A 83 -13.22 -13.42 -14.05
C GLU A 83 -12.89 -12.21 -13.18
N TRP A 84 -11.65 -11.74 -13.28
CA TRP A 84 -11.28 -10.42 -12.78
C TRP A 84 -11.82 -9.35 -13.76
N PRO A 85 -12.42 -8.25 -13.28
CA PRO A 85 -12.97 -7.19 -14.14
C PRO A 85 -11.94 -6.70 -15.16
N ASP A 86 -12.33 -6.52 -16.43
CA ASP A 86 -11.45 -5.93 -17.43
C ASP A 86 -11.54 -4.40 -17.40
N ASN A 87 -11.10 -3.80 -16.31
CA ASN A 87 -11.36 -2.41 -16.00
C ASN A 87 -10.12 -1.51 -16.07
N VAL A 88 -9.01 -1.99 -16.63
CA VAL A 88 -7.79 -1.19 -16.84
C VAL A 88 -7.52 -1.06 -18.33
N GLN A 89 -7.57 0.16 -18.83
CA GLN A 89 -7.12 0.52 -20.15
C GLN A 89 -5.69 1.06 -20.06
N PHE A 90 -4.74 0.38 -20.71
CA PHE A 90 -3.36 0.85 -20.79
C PHE A 90 -3.14 1.63 -22.08
N GLU A 91 -2.50 2.78 -22.00
CA GLU A 91 -2.12 3.61 -23.15
C GLU A 91 -0.61 3.88 -23.15
N ASN A 92 0.05 3.62 -24.29
CA ASN A 92 1.46 3.93 -24.46
C ASN A 92 1.64 5.30 -25.11
N THR A 93 1.67 6.35 -24.29
CA THR A 93 1.82 7.74 -24.75
C THR A 93 2.40 8.63 -23.65
N ASP A 94 2.87 9.82 -24.03
CA ASP A 94 3.29 10.84 -23.07
C ASP A 94 2.08 11.66 -22.61
N LEU A 95 1.76 11.55 -21.32
CA LEU A 95 0.64 12.25 -20.68
C LEU A 95 0.68 13.78 -20.89
N CYS A 96 1.87 14.38 -21.05
CA CYS A 96 2.00 15.81 -21.35
C CYS A 96 1.32 16.19 -22.67
N THR A 97 1.30 15.26 -23.64
CA THR A 97 0.77 15.46 -25.00
C THR A 97 -0.52 14.67 -25.28
N ALA A 98 -1.01 13.93 -24.28
CA ALA A 98 -2.10 12.97 -24.43
C ALA A 98 -3.50 13.60 -24.32
N SER A 99 -3.68 14.84 -24.79
CA SER A 99 -4.97 15.55 -24.67
C SER A 99 -6.12 14.78 -25.35
N SER A 100 -5.84 14.05 -26.44
CA SER A 100 -6.82 13.26 -27.17
C SER A 100 -7.42 12.11 -26.35
N ILE A 101 -6.63 11.42 -25.53
CA ILE A 101 -7.13 10.31 -24.69
C ILE A 101 -7.83 10.80 -23.42
N LEU A 102 -7.51 12.01 -22.97
CA LEU A 102 -8.16 12.64 -21.81
C LEU A 102 -9.45 13.38 -22.19
N THR A 103 -9.59 13.80 -23.45
CA THR A 103 -10.76 14.54 -23.93
C THR A 103 -12.05 13.74 -23.70
N GLY A 104 -13.04 14.37 -23.05
CA GLY A 104 -14.30 13.73 -22.70
C GLY A 104 -14.26 12.85 -21.44
N GLN A 105 -13.10 12.67 -20.83
CA GLN A 105 -12.95 11.94 -19.57
C GLN A 105 -13.16 12.87 -18.36
N GLY A 106 -13.75 12.31 -17.31
CA GLY A 106 -13.82 12.88 -15.97
C GLY A 106 -13.28 11.87 -14.96
N PHE A 107 -12.27 12.26 -14.19
CA PHE A 107 -11.62 11.41 -13.21
C PHE A 107 -12.02 11.80 -11.80
N HIS A 108 -12.33 10.81 -10.97
CA HIS A 108 -12.63 10.98 -9.54
C HIS A 108 -11.34 11.21 -8.75
N SER A 109 -10.28 10.50 -9.13
CA SER A 109 -8.95 10.65 -8.56
C SER A 109 -7.84 10.36 -9.59
N VAL A 110 -6.62 10.75 -9.22
CA VAL A 110 -5.42 10.57 -10.05
C VAL A 110 -4.28 10.02 -9.18
N ALA A 111 -3.55 9.02 -9.69
CA ALA A 111 -2.30 8.53 -9.14
C ALA A 111 -1.13 8.84 -10.10
N LEU A 112 -0.11 9.53 -9.61
CA LEU A 112 1.09 9.86 -10.42
C LEU A 112 2.35 9.27 -9.80
N ASN A 113 3.12 8.53 -10.60
CA ASN A 113 4.44 8.01 -10.25
C ASN A 113 5.43 8.28 -11.39
N LEU A 114 5.87 9.53 -11.49
CA LEU A 114 6.66 10.05 -12.61
C LEU A 114 7.92 10.74 -12.08
N ASN A 115 8.94 10.85 -12.93
CA ASN A 115 10.17 11.59 -12.58
C ASN A 115 9.92 13.10 -12.45
N SER A 116 9.07 13.66 -13.32
CA SER A 116 8.76 15.09 -13.36
C SER A 116 7.24 15.31 -13.32
N PRO A 117 6.58 15.03 -12.18
CA PRO A 117 5.12 15.07 -12.11
C PRO A 117 4.53 16.49 -12.26
N HIS A 118 5.31 17.53 -11.96
CA HIS A 118 4.86 18.92 -12.10
C HIS A 118 4.48 19.27 -13.54
N LEU A 119 5.16 18.69 -14.54
CA LEU A 119 4.91 18.93 -15.96
C LEU A 119 3.56 18.39 -16.43
N VAL A 120 3.01 17.35 -15.79
CA VAL A 120 1.74 16.73 -16.21
C VAL A 120 0.52 17.36 -15.54
N LEU A 121 0.70 18.08 -14.42
CA LEU A 121 -0.43 18.67 -13.69
C LEU A 121 -1.32 19.58 -14.56
N PRO A 122 -0.79 20.48 -15.41
CA PRO A 122 -1.62 21.33 -16.26
C PRO A 122 -2.50 20.53 -17.23
N SER A 123 -2.01 19.38 -17.71
CA SER A 123 -2.77 18.51 -18.62
C SER A 123 -3.80 17.66 -17.91
N VAL A 124 -3.58 17.32 -16.63
CA VAL A 124 -4.45 16.40 -15.88
C VAL A 124 -5.56 17.13 -15.10
N LEU A 125 -5.23 18.25 -14.46
CA LEU A 125 -6.16 18.98 -13.60
C LEU A 125 -7.49 19.36 -14.30
N PRO A 126 -7.54 19.73 -15.59
CA PRO A 126 -8.80 20.00 -16.27
C PRO A 126 -9.78 18.83 -16.26
N HIS A 127 -9.28 17.59 -16.26
CA HIS A 127 -10.08 16.36 -16.35
C HIS A 127 -10.40 15.73 -14.98
N LEU A 128 -9.78 16.23 -13.91
CA LEU A 128 -10.11 15.83 -12.53
C LEU A 128 -11.39 16.54 -12.10
N HIS A 129 -12.33 15.85 -11.46
CA HIS A 129 -13.54 16.47 -10.93
C HIS A 129 -13.20 17.56 -9.89
N PRO A 130 -14.00 18.63 -9.75
CA PRO A 130 -13.85 19.60 -8.67
C PRO A 130 -13.83 18.89 -7.30
N GLY A 131 -12.91 19.27 -6.43
CA GLY A 131 -12.68 18.57 -5.15
C GLY A 131 -12.00 17.21 -5.28
N GLY A 132 -11.74 16.72 -6.50
CA GLY A 132 -11.04 15.46 -6.77
C GLY A 132 -9.59 15.47 -6.28
N ILE A 133 -9.06 14.28 -6.04
CA ILE A 133 -7.77 14.10 -5.37
C ILE A 133 -6.72 13.58 -6.35
N CYS A 134 -5.55 14.21 -6.34
CA CYS A 134 -4.36 13.73 -7.05
C CYS A 134 -3.29 13.35 -6.02
N VAL A 135 -2.86 12.09 -6.03
CA VAL A 135 -1.81 11.59 -5.14
C VAL A 135 -0.56 11.25 -5.94
N LEU A 136 0.57 11.79 -5.50
CA LEU A 136 1.86 11.65 -6.15
C LEU A 136 2.81 10.82 -5.29
N TYR A 137 3.49 9.88 -5.92
CA TYR A 137 4.58 9.10 -5.35
C TYR A 137 5.92 9.73 -5.76
N ILE A 138 6.61 10.37 -4.82
CA ILE A 138 7.82 11.16 -5.10
C ILE A 138 8.99 10.71 -4.23
N VAL A 139 10.09 10.30 -4.88
CA VAL A 139 11.25 9.74 -4.17
C VAL A 139 12.09 10.82 -3.48
N ASN A 140 12.30 11.99 -4.09
CA ASN A 140 13.19 12.99 -3.50
C ASN A 140 12.42 14.19 -2.97
N ILE A 141 12.81 14.69 -1.79
CA ILE A 141 12.18 15.88 -1.20
C ILE A 141 12.34 17.11 -2.09
N THR A 142 13.42 17.20 -2.87
CA THR A 142 13.63 18.29 -3.83
C THR A 142 12.57 18.29 -4.93
N GLN A 143 12.15 17.12 -5.42
CA GLN A 143 11.06 17.02 -6.39
C GLN A 143 9.71 17.44 -5.80
N VAL A 144 9.52 17.27 -4.48
CA VAL A 144 8.34 17.81 -3.77
C VAL A 144 8.40 19.33 -3.72
N VAL A 145 9.57 19.92 -3.49
CA VAL A 145 9.76 21.38 -3.54
C VAL A 145 9.48 21.91 -4.94
N ASP A 146 10.04 21.29 -5.98
CA ASP A 146 9.81 21.66 -7.38
C ASP A 146 8.30 21.60 -7.74
N LEU A 147 7.61 20.55 -7.29
CA LEU A 147 6.16 20.41 -7.46
C LEU A 147 5.38 21.57 -6.84
N LEU A 148 5.69 21.93 -5.58
CA LEU A 148 4.98 23.00 -4.88
C LEU A 148 5.29 24.37 -5.49
N GLU A 149 6.53 24.58 -5.92
CA GLU A 149 6.93 25.81 -6.58
C GLU A 149 6.24 25.98 -7.93
N ASP A 150 6.10 24.93 -8.73
CA ASP A 150 5.37 24.98 -10.00
C ASP A 150 3.87 25.22 -9.82
N ILE A 151 3.25 24.59 -8.81
CA ILE A 151 1.85 24.87 -8.44
C ILE A 151 1.69 26.37 -8.13
N ARG A 152 2.61 26.95 -7.36
CA ARG A 152 2.59 28.37 -6.97
C ARG A 152 2.85 29.30 -8.16
N CYS A 153 3.87 29.04 -8.95
CA CYS A 153 4.30 29.89 -10.07
C CYS A 153 3.32 29.85 -11.23
N SER A 154 2.73 28.69 -11.51
CA SER A 154 1.73 28.50 -12.57
C SER A 154 0.30 28.75 -12.10
N ALA A 155 0.10 29.13 -10.83
CA ALA A 155 -1.20 29.36 -10.20
C ALA A 155 -2.20 28.21 -10.47
N LEU A 156 -1.72 26.97 -10.37
CA LEU A 156 -2.56 25.80 -10.66
C LEU A 156 -3.72 25.73 -9.65
N PRO A 157 -4.94 25.36 -10.08
CA PRO A 157 -6.12 25.34 -9.22
C PRO A 157 -6.15 24.09 -8.33
N CYS A 158 -5.11 23.89 -7.53
CA CYS A 158 -5.00 22.80 -6.58
C CYS A 158 -4.28 23.23 -5.31
N LEU A 159 -4.60 22.54 -4.21
CA LEU A 159 -4.01 22.75 -2.90
C LEU A 159 -3.27 21.47 -2.46
N CYS A 160 -2.06 21.62 -1.94
CA CYS A 160 -1.39 20.54 -1.23
C CYS A 160 -1.99 20.39 0.17
N GLU A 161 -2.74 19.30 0.39
CA GLU A 161 -3.35 19.02 1.70
C GLU A 161 -2.37 18.35 2.66
N ARG A 162 -1.51 17.48 2.12
CA ARG A 162 -0.71 16.59 2.95
C ARG A 162 0.51 16.06 2.23
N ILE A 163 1.61 15.91 2.96
CA ILE A 163 2.81 15.20 2.54
C ILE A 163 3.18 14.25 3.67
N ILE A 164 3.31 12.95 3.39
CA ILE A 164 3.76 11.98 4.39
C ILE A 164 4.77 10.99 3.83
N GLU A 165 5.48 10.35 4.73
CA GLU A 165 6.14 9.07 4.52
C GLU A 165 5.39 8.00 5.32
N VAL A 166 5.41 6.74 4.83
CA VAL A 166 4.78 5.60 5.52
C VAL A 166 5.87 4.62 6.00
N PRO A 167 6.35 4.75 7.25
CA PRO A 167 7.27 3.77 7.82
C PRO A 167 6.52 2.50 8.25
N VAL A 168 7.04 1.34 7.89
CA VAL A 168 6.59 0.04 8.41
C VAL A 168 7.77 -0.59 9.13
N ARG A 169 7.56 -0.98 10.40
CA ARG A 169 8.60 -1.56 11.24
C ARG A 169 8.26 -2.99 11.60
N ASP A 170 9.11 -3.91 11.17
CA ASP A 170 8.98 -5.34 11.47
C ASP A 170 9.46 -5.61 12.89
N TRP A 171 8.77 -6.51 13.59
CA TRP A 171 9.11 -6.93 14.95
C TRP A 171 9.38 -8.42 14.99
N VAL A 172 10.36 -8.81 15.81
CA VAL A 172 10.62 -10.19 16.17
C VAL A 172 10.10 -10.40 17.58
N VAL A 173 9.22 -11.38 17.74
CA VAL A 173 8.68 -11.81 19.02
C VAL A 173 9.04 -13.27 19.20
N THR A 174 9.91 -13.57 20.16
CA THR A 174 10.44 -14.92 20.39
C THR A 174 10.39 -15.27 21.86
N PRO A 175 10.16 -16.55 22.22
CA PRO A 175 10.31 -17.01 23.59
C PRO A 175 11.73 -16.72 24.09
N THR A 176 11.87 -16.33 25.36
CA THR A 176 13.16 -16.09 25.98
C THR A 176 13.91 -17.42 26.10
N GLN A 177 15.06 -17.51 25.45
CA GLN A 177 15.96 -18.66 25.53
C GLN A 177 17.20 -18.32 26.37
N LYS A 178 17.64 -19.29 27.16
CA LYS A 178 18.94 -19.32 27.82
C LYS A 178 20.04 -19.59 26.78
N ARG A 179 21.30 -19.37 27.16
CA ARG A 179 22.47 -19.61 26.28
C ARG A 179 22.61 -21.07 25.83
N ASN A 180 22.06 -22.02 26.59
CA ASN A 180 22.05 -23.45 26.26
C ASN A 180 20.87 -23.87 25.35
N GLY A 181 20.04 -22.93 24.88
CA GLY A 181 18.89 -23.20 24.01
C GLY A 181 17.60 -23.56 24.74
N GLU A 182 17.63 -23.78 26.05
CA GLU A 182 16.44 -24.02 26.85
C GLU A 182 15.62 -22.74 27.03
N TYR A 183 14.31 -22.87 27.19
CA TYR A 183 13.45 -21.74 27.51
C TYR A 183 13.56 -21.33 28.97
N PHE A 184 13.37 -20.03 29.25
CA PHE A 184 13.06 -19.59 30.60
C PHE A 184 11.63 -20.03 30.96
N THR A 185 11.41 -20.35 32.24
CA THR A 185 10.08 -20.71 32.74
C THR A 185 9.77 -19.83 33.95
N ILE A 186 8.63 -19.14 33.90
CA ILE A 186 8.05 -18.44 35.03
C ILE A 186 7.26 -19.50 35.81
N LYS A 187 7.60 -19.67 37.10
CA LYS A 187 6.67 -20.33 38.02
C LYS A 187 5.49 -19.40 38.21
N ALA A 188 4.27 -19.89 38.02
CA ALA A 188 3.06 -19.09 38.28
C ALA A 188 3.19 -18.43 39.66
N PRO A 189 2.83 -17.14 39.82
CA PRO A 189 2.75 -16.58 41.16
C PRO A 189 1.83 -17.48 41.98
N HIS A 190 2.28 -17.89 43.17
CA HIS A 190 1.45 -18.61 44.13
C HIS A 190 0.17 -17.79 44.28
N LEU A 191 -0.92 -18.28 43.67
CA LEU A 191 -2.25 -17.81 44.02
C LEU A 191 -2.40 -18.20 45.48
N ASP A 192 -2.35 -17.16 46.31
CA ASP A 192 -2.41 -17.12 47.76
C ASP A 192 -2.89 -18.44 48.40
N GLU A 193 -2.01 -19.08 49.17
CA GLU A 193 -2.26 -20.30 49.94
C GLU A 193 -3.27 -20.09 51.10
N SER A 194 -4.04 -19.02 51.07
CA SER A 194 -4.98 -18.62 52.12
C SER A 194 -6.36 -19.30 52.02
N LEU A 195 -6.61 -20.15 51.01
CA LEU A 195 -7.90 -20.85 50.85
C LEU A 195 -7.83 -22.39 50.88
N ARG A 196 -6.71 -23.00 51.29
CA ARG A 196 -6.58 -24.48 51.38
C ARG A 196 -6.37 -25.01 52.79
N GLN A 197 -6.92 -24.36 53.83
CA GLN A 197 -7.08 -25.01 55.13
C GLN A 197 -8.49 -25.56 55.29
N LYS A 198 -8.65 -26.82 54.85
CA LYS A 198 -9.39 -27.92 55.49
C LYS A 198 -9.75 -28.92 54.40
N ASP A 199 -8.92 -29.95 54.28
CA ASP A 199 -9.36 -31.34 54.41
C ASP A 199 -8.12 -32.23 54.23
N GLU A 200 -7.61 -32.74 55.36
CA GLU A 200 -6.63 -33.81 55.41
C GLU A 200 -7.30 -35.11 55.00
N ILE A 201 -6.93 -35.73 53.87
CA ILE A 201 -6.79 -37.20 53.73
C ILE A 201 -5.67 -37.51 52.72
N SER A 202 -4.83 -38.45 53.12
CA SER A 202 -3.71 -39.12 52.43
C SER A 202 -4.03 -39.71 51.05
N ASP A 203 -3.11 -39.62 50.09
CA ASP A 203 -2.23 -40.74 49.67
C ASP A 203 -1.42 -40.40 48.40
N GLU A 204 -0.22 -40.97 48.38
CA GLU A 204 0.69 -41.37 47.29
C GLU A 204 0.66 -40.67 45.91
N SER A 205 1.85 -40.18 45.56
CA SER A 205 2.47 -39.98 44.23
C SER A 205 1.67 -40.36 42.98
N GLU A 206 1.48 -39.38 42.11
CA GLU A 206 1.67 -39.52 40.66
C GLU A 206 2.18 -38.16 40.14
N ASP A 207 3.32 -38.18 39.45
CA ASP A 207 3.88 -37.05 38.72
C ASP A 207 2.84 -36.59 37.69
N ASP A 208 2.06 -35.56 38.04
CA ASP A 208 1.30 -34.80 37.06
C ASP A 208 2.33 -34.10 36.15
N ASP A 209 2.72 -34.78 35.06
CA ASP A 209 3.37 -34.20 33.89
C ASP A 209 2.38 -33.23 33.23
N VAL A 210 2.15 -32.10 33.91
CA VAL A 210 1.40 -30.98 33.37
C VAL A 210 2.28 -30.40 32.28
N GLY A 211 2.07 -30.89 31.05
CA GLY A 211 2.69 -30.38 29.84
C GLY A 211 2.69 -28.84 29.86
N PRO A 212 3.71 -28.20 29.24
CA PRO A 212 4.10 -26.82 29.53
C PRO A 212 2.89 -25.90 29.62
N SER A 213 2.60 -25.42 30.84
CA SER A 213 1.39 -24.64 31.09
C SER A 213 1.38 -23.39 30.20
N PHE A 214 0.24 -23.10 29.55
CA PHE A 214 0.06 -21.89 28.74
C PHE A 214 0.52 -20.65 29.52
N ARG A 215 1.40 -19.82 28.92
CA ARG A 215 2.10 -18.65 29.53
C ARG A 215 3.24 -18.94 30.52
N SER A 216 3.75 -20.16 30.59
CA SER A 216 4.92 -20.46 31.43
C SER A 216 6.24 -19.88 30.89
N ILE A 217 6.34 -19.55 29.60
CA ILE A 217 7.58 -19.05 28.99
C ILE A 217 7.47 -17.53 28.75
N PRO A 218 8.40 -16.69 29.26
CA PRO A 218 8.44 -15.28 28.90
C PRO A 218 8.84 -15.10 27.44
N TYR A 219 8.39 -14.01 26.83
CA TYR A 219 8.73 -13.63 25.46
C TYR A 219 9.52 -12.33 25.45
N ILE A 220 10.45 -12.21 24.51
CA ILE A 220 11.12 -10.96 24.17
C ILE A 220 10.50 -10.45 22.87
N ALA A 221 10.13 -9.17 22.86
CA ALA A 221 9.71 -8.45 21.67
C ALA A 221 10.71 -7.31 21.40
N ARG A 222 11.24 -7.26 20.16
CA ARG A 222 12.12 -6.18 19.70
C ARG A 222 11.93 -5.92 18.21
N PRO A 223 12.28 -4.72 17.71
CA PRO A 223 12.35 -4.51 16.26
C PRO A 223 13.26 -5.53 15.59
N HIS A 224 12.86 -5.98 14.40
CA HIS A 224 13.69 -6.80 13.53
C HIS A 224 14.99 -6.04 13.20
N PRO A 225 16.18 -6.68 13.17
CA PRO A 225 17.44 -5.99 12.90
C PRO A 225 17.46 -5.32 11.53
N GLU A 226 16.87 -5.99 10.54
CA GLU A 226 16.69 -5.46 9.20
C GLU A 226 15.31 -4.82 9.10
N GLN A 227 15.27 -3.58 8.60
CA GLN A 227 14.05 -2.82 8.41
C GLN A 227 13.96 -2.37 6.96
N HIS A 228 12.74 -2.16 6.48
CA HIS A 228 12.53 -1.58 5.17
C HIS A 228 13.00 -0.12 5.16
N SER A 229 13.83 0.22 4.18
CA SER A 229 14.29 1.59 3.97
C SER A 229 13.18 2.49 3.45
N TYR A 230 13.47 3.79 3.47
CA TYR A 230 12.71 4.83 2.79
C TYR A 230 12.30 4.42 1.37
N THR A 231 11.07 4.75 0.98
CA THR A 231 10.54 4.46 -0.36
C THR A 231 10.20 5.74 -1.11
N ALA A 232 9.30 6.56 -0.58
CA ALA A 232 8.88 7.83 -1.16
C ALA A 232 8.10 8.71 -0.17
N PHE A 233 7.98 9.99 -0.51
CA PHE A 233 6.93 10.87 -0.03
C PHE A 233 5.65 10.65 -0.86
N LEU A 234 4.53 10.58 -0.15
CA LEU A 234 3.19 10.58 -0.73
C LEU A 234 2.61 11.99 -0.56
N VAL A 235 2.40 12.67 -1.67
CA VAL A 235 1.87 14.04 -1.72
C VAL A 235 0.40 13.98 -2.13
N LYS A 236 -0.48 14.55 -1.33
CA LYS A 236 -1.92 14.64 -1.60
C LYS A 236 -2.29 16.06 -2.02
N LEU A 237 -2.74 16.20 -3.27
CA LEU A 237 -3.30 17.43 -3.81
C LEU A 237 -4.82 17.30 -3.93
N ARG A 238 -5.55 18.39 -3.67
CA ARG A 238 -6.97 18.52 -3.98
C ARG A 238 -7.18 19.57 -5.06
N LYS A 239 -7.97 19.26 -6.10
CA LYS A 239 -8.42 20.25 -7.08
C LYS A 239 -9.41 21.21 -6.42
N LEU A 240 -9.16 22.51 -6.57
CA LEU A 240 -10.06 23.56 -6.10
C LEU A 240 -11.22 23.72 -7.08
N GLU A 241 -12.37 24.18 -6.57
CA GLU A 241 -13.47 24.62 -7.43
C GLU A 241 -13.01 25.84 -8.22
N SER A 242 -13.22 25.79 -9.53
CA SER A 242 -12.97 26.89 -10.48
C SER A 242 -14.25 27.65 -10.76
#